data_AF-A0A369MSI0-F1
#
_entry.id   AF-A0A369MSI0-F1
#
_cell.length_a   1.000
_cell.length_b   1.000
_cell.length_c   1.000
_cell.angle_alpha   90.00
_cell.angle_beta   90.00
_cell.angle_gamma   90.00
#
_symmetry.space_group_name_H-M   'P 1'
#
loop_
_entity.id
_entity.type
_entity.pdbx_description
1 polymer ?
#
loop_
_entity_poly.entity_id
_entity_poly.type
_entity_poly.pdbx_seq_one_letter_code
_entity_poly.pdbx_strand_id
1 'polypeptide(L)'
;MEAEVKRRKRRVVLVALAACLVVAGIGGTLAWFSAQSSLTNTFKVGNITDPTTKPDKPSENLPSDTTKVSGNIYEPSWVDQSAIAPGASVAKDPYVGIGKDSESAYVYVYVKNNLPEGAYFTIEQGWEAVEATLVSGSQDQYTGGLFAYASNYQNGAGLTELKPTGTPAADAWTKNPLFKSIMTSDTFVANDTNKTVEVYAYVAAKSNNSESTTDLDAAADAWAAEIKMKQ
;
A
#
# COMPACT_ATOMS: atom_id res chain seq x y z
N MET A 1 -9.32 -47.22 -51.21
CA MET A 1 -9.43 -47.50 -49.76
C MET A 1 -8.28 -46.92 -48.94
N GLU A 2 -7.00 -47.12 -49.30
CA GLU A 2 -5.87 -46.61 -48.48
C GLU A 2 -5.78 -45.07 -48.35
N ALA A 3 -6.11 -44.33 -49.42
CA ALA A 3 -6.04 -42.87 -49.41
C ALA A 3 -7.06 -42.22 -48.45
N GLU A 4 -8.22 -42.84 -48.27
CA GLU A 4 -9.27 -42.36 -47.35
C GLU A 4 -8.91 -42.63 -45.89
N VAL A 5 -8.30 -43.78 -45.60
CA VAL A 5 -7.77 -44.12 -44.28
C VAL A 5 -6.66 -43.15 -43.87
N LYS A 6 -5.77 -42.77 -44.80
CA LYS A 6 -4.69 -41.79 -44.55
C LYS A 6 -5.23 -40.38 -44.28
N ARG A 7 -6.29 -39.95 -44.97
CA ARG A 7 -6.97 -38.67 -44.70
C ARG A 7 -7.71 -38.68 -43.36
N ARG A 8 -8.37 -39.79 -42.99
CA ARG A 8 -9.08 -39.94 -41.71
C ARG A 8 -8.09 -39.91 -40.52
N LYS A 9 -6.94 -40.57 -40.61
CA LYS A 9 -5.88 -40.52 -39.59
C LYS A 9 -5.30 -39.10 -39.41
N ARG A 10 -5.06 -38.36 -40.50
CA ARG A 10 -4.62 -36.94 -40.43
C ARG A 10 -5.66 -36.03 -39.77
N ARG A 11 -6.95 -36.23 -40.04
CA ARG A 11 -8.03 -35.44 -39.41
C ARG A 11 -8.15 -35.72 -37.91
N VAL A 12 -8.00 -36.97 -37.48
CA VAL A 12 -8.03 -37.33 -36.05
C VAL A 12 -6.85 -36.71 -35.30
N VAL A 13 -5.65 -36.73 -35.89
CA VAL A 13 -4.47 -36.06 -35.29
C VAL A 13 -4.66 -34.54 -35.22
N LEU A 14 -5.21 -33.91 -36.27
CA LEU A 14 -5.48 -32.46 -36.27
C LEU A 14 -6.53 -32.06 -35.23
N VAL A 15 -7.59 -32.86 -35.06
CA VAL A 15 -8.62 -32.60 -34.04
C VAL A 15 -8.09 -32.83 -32.64
N ALA A 16 -7.26 -33.85 -32.41
CA ALA A 16 -6.61 -34.08 -31.13
C ALA A 16 -5.61 -32.96 -30.78
N LEU A 17 -4.85 -32.46 -31.76
CA LEU A 17 -3.90 -31.36 -31.55
C LEU A 17 -4.63 -30.03 -31.26
N ALA A 18 -5.75 -29.78 -31.96
CA ALA A 18 -6.62 -28.63 -31.66
C ALA A 18 -7.26 -28.74 -30.27
N ALA A 19 -7.68 -29.94 -29.85
CA ALA A 19 -8.19 -30.17 -28.50
C ALA A 19 -7.12 -29.97 -27.42
N CYS A 20 -5.87 -30.40 -27.65
CA CYS A 20 -4.76 -30.14 -26.73
C CYS A 20 -4.43 -28.64 -26.61
N LEU A 21 -4.53 -27.86 -27.69
CA LEU A 21 -4.33 -26.40 -27.65
C LEU A 21 -5.45 -25.70 -26.88
N VAL A 22 -6.68 -26.21 -26.94
CA VAL A 22 -7.81 -25.68 -26.15
C VAL A 22 -7.66 -26.02 -24.66
N VAL A 23 -7.08 -27.17 -24.32
CA VAL A 23 -6.79 -27.55 -22.92
C VAL A 23 -5.58 -26.79 -22.37
N ALA A 24 -4.55 -26.54 -23.18
CA ALA A 24 -3.42 -25.67 -22.81
C ALA A 24 -3.82 -24.19 -22.64
N GLY A 25 -4.99 -23.78 -23.15
CA GLY A 25 -5.56 -22.45 -22.92
C GLY A 25 -6.29 -22.31 -21.57
N ILE A 26 -6.59 -23.41 -20.87
CA ILE A 26 -7.36 -23.40 -19.61
C ILE A 26 -6.46 -23.74 -18.40
N GLY A 27 -5.25 -24.25 -18.61
CA GLY A 27 -4.29 -24.54 -17.54
C GLY A 27 -2.89 -23.99 -17.83
N GLY A 28 -2.54 -22.86 -17.22
CA GLY A 28 -1.14 -22.59 -16.86
C GLY A 28 -0.39 -21.48 -17.59
N THR A 29 -1.04 -20.43 -18.08
CA THR A 29 -0.34 -19.12 -18.08
C THR A 29 -0.61 -18.49 -16.73
N LEU A 30 0.40 -18.39 -15.86
CA LEU A 30 0.39 -17.37 -14.82
C LEU A 30 0.26 -16.04 -15.56
N ALA A 31 -0.97 -15.55 -15.69
CA ALA A 31 -1.23 -14.25 -16.25
C ALA A 31 -0.74 -13.25 -15.21
N TRP A 32 0.47 -12.74 -15.44
CA TRP A 32 1.02 -11.63 -14.67
C TRP A 32 0.25 -10.37 -15.05
N PHE A 33 -0.42 -9.75 -14.07
CA PHE A 33 -1.14 -8.50 -14.26
C PHE A 33 -0.37 -7.36 -13.59
N SER A 34 -0.36 -6.17 -14.18
CA SER A 34 0.31 -5.02 -13.57
C SER A 34 -0.64 -4.25 -12.63
N ALA A 35 -0.30 -4.17 -11.36
CA ALA A 35 -0.92 -3.26 -10.40
C ALA A 35 -0.26 -1.88 -10.44
N GLN A 36 -1.05 -0.83 -10.54
CA GLN A 36 -0.57 0.55 -10.41
C GLN A 36 -0.60 0.93 -8.93
N SER A 37 0.39 1.67 -8.46
CA SER A 37 0.38 2.21 -7.11
C SER A 37 0.56 3.71 -7.19
N SER A 38 -0.28 4.46 -6.49
CA SER A 38 -0.21 5.92 -6.47
C SER A 38 -0.02 6.40 -5.03
N LEU A 39 0.99 7.25 -4.83
CA LEU A 39 1.17 8.02 -3.61
C LEU A 39 0.38 9.30 -3.77
N THR A 40 -0.88 9.28 -3.35
CA THR A 40 -1.88 10.15 -3.96
C THR A 40 -2.03 11.51 -3.31
N ASN A 41 -1.74 11.70 -2.01
CA ASN A 41 -1.61 13.02 -1.36
C ASN A 41 -1.21 12.92 0.12
N THR A 42 -0.52 13.93 0.62
CA THR A 42 -0.41 14.21 2.05
C THR A 42 -1.33 15.37 2.43
N PHE A 43 -2.13 15.20 3.48
CA PHE A 43 -2.89 16.27 4.12
C PHE A 43 -2.15 16.73 5.39
N LYS A 44 -1.95 18.04 5.52
CA LYS A 44 -1.18 18.63 6.62
C LYS A 44 -2.05 19.57 7.43
N VAL A 45 -1.99 19.43 8.74
CA VAL A 45 -2.61 20.37 9.69
C VAL A 45 -1.52 20.90 10.62
N GLY A 46 -1.40 22.22 10.71
CA GLY A 46 -0.30 22.90 11.39
C GLY A 46 0.91 23.18 10.49
N ASN A 47 2.02 23.60 11.10
CA ASN A 47 3.24 23.96 10.36
C ASN A 47 4.08 22.72 10.07
N ILE A 48 3.68 21.96 9.05
CA ILE A 48 4.35 20.73 8.63
C ILE A 48 5.03 20.92 7.27
N THR A 49 6.32 20.63 7.21
CA THR A 49 7.13 20.66 5.99
C THR A 49 7.44 19.25 5.49
N ASP A 50 7.78 19.13 4.20
CA ASP A 50 8.22 17.86 3.65
C ASP A 50 9.63 17.52 4.16
N PRO A 51 9.91 16.24 4.48
CA PRO A 51 11.26 15.80 4.75
C PRO A 51 12.12 15.88 3.48
N THR A 52 13.42 16.03 3.68
CA THR A 52 14.41 16.22 2.61
C THR A 52 15.45 15.10 2.57
N THR A 53 15.55 14.30 3.64
CA THR A 53 16.53 13.23 3.83
C THR A 53 15.86 11.88 4.03
N LYS A 54 16.58 10.79 3.73
CA LYS A 54 16.03 9.43 3.81
C LYS A 54 15.85 8.96 5.27
N PRO A 55 14.82 8.16 5.58
CA PRO A 55 14.57 7.64 6.93
C PRO A 55 15.72 6.78 7.48
N ASP A 56 16.33 5.95 6.62
CA ASP A 56 17.41 5.02 6.99
C ASP A 56 18.81 5.64 6.82
N LYS A 57 18.92 6.76 6.10
CA LYS A 57 20.17 7.45 5.77
C LYS A 57 19.99 8.96 5.83
N PRO A 58 19.94 9.55 7.04
CA PRO A 58 19.63 10.97 7.24
C PRO A 58 20.69 11.93 6.67
N SER A 59 21.86 11.42 6.22
CA SER A 59 22.86 12.19 5.49
C SER A 59 22.65 12.21 3.97
N GLU A 60 21.71 11.41 3.46
CA GLU A 60 21.37 11.35 2.03
C GLU A 60 20.04 12.03 1.77
N ASN A 61 19.99 12.86 0.72
CA ASN A 61 18.73 13.47 0.29
C ASN A 61 17.76 12.42 -0.25
N LEU A 62 16.46 12.68 -0.11
CA LEU A 62 15.43 11.97 -0.84
C LEU A 62 15.68 12.07 -2.36
N PRO A 63 15.32 11.04 -3.13
CA PRO A 63 15.41 11.12 -4.59
C PRO A 63 14.44 12.19 -5.10
N SER A 64 14.76 12.83 -6.23
CA SER A 64 13.84 13.73 -6.94
C SER A 64 12.73 12.98 -7.70
N ASP A 65 12.65 11.65 -7.54
CA ASP A 65 11.70 10.78 -8.19
C ASP A 65 10.33 10.91 -7.51
N THR A 66 9.43 11.65 -8.15
CA THR A 66 8.07 11.91 -7.67
C THR A 66 7.17 10.67 -7.67
N THR A 67 7.64 9.54 -8.21
CA THR A 67 6.92 8.26 -8.09
C THR A 67 7.18 7.58 -6.75
N LYS A 68 8.32 7.87 -6.13
CA LYS A 68 8.75 7.35 -4.82
C LYS A 68 8.50 8.33 -3.69
N VAL A 69 8.39 9.62 -3.99
CA VAL A 69 8.20 10.69 -3.00
C VAL A 69 6.95 11.49 -3.37
N SER A 70 6.03 11.62 -2.42
CA SER A 70 4.81 12.43 -2.56
C SER A 70 4.51 13.13 -1.24
N GLY A 71 4.88 14.41 -1.17
CA GLY A 71 4.79 15.20 0.06
C GLY A 71 5.59 14.55 1.20
N ASN A 72 4.89 14.17 2.26
CA ASN A 72 5.47 13.55 3.45
C ASN A 72 5.62 12.03 3.34
N ILE A 73 5.24 11.41 2.21
CA ILE A 73 5.36 9.96 2.00
C ILE A 73 6.61 9.65 1.17
N TYR A 74 7.38 8.65 1.60
CA TYR A 74 8.49 8.07 0.84
C TYR A 74 8.33 6.54 0.74
N GLU A 75 8.38 6.03 -0.48
CA GLU A 75 8.26 4.61 -0.81
C GLU A 75 9.47 4.15 -1.66
N PRO A 76 10.62 3.78 -1.05
CA PRO A 76 11.84 3.43 -1.77
C PRO A 76 11.69 2.25 -2.73
N SER A 77 10.85 1.27 -2.38
CA SER A 77 10.63 0.03 -3.14
C SER A 77 9.55 0.17 -4.20
N TRP A 78 8.97 1.36 -4.39
CA TRP A 78 7.97 1.58 -5.43
C TRP A 78 8.51 1.23 -6.82
N VAL A 79 7.69 0.48 -7.56
CA VAL A 79 7.91 0.10 -8.95
C VAL A 79 6.59 0.28 -9.69
N ASP A 80 6.64 1.02 -10.81
CA ASP A 80 5.48 1.21 -11.67
C ASP A 80 4.97 -0.13 -12.20
N GLN A 81 3.65 -0.24 -12.33
CA GLN A 81 3.00 -1.39 -12.98
C GLN A 81 3.49 -2.76 -12.46
N SER A 82 3.71 -2.85 -11.14
CA SER A 82 4.22 -4.05 -10.47
C SER A 82 3.39 -5.28 -10.82
N ALA A 83 4.04 -6.33 -11.30
CA ALA A 83 3.38 -7.57 -11.66
C ALA A 83 2.81 -8.29 -10.42
N ILE A 84 1.54 -8.65 -10.48
CA ILE A 84 0.79 -9.38 -9.46
C ILE A 84 0.22 -10.66 -10.09
N ALA A 85 0.32 -11.76 -9.35
CA ALA A 85 -0.11 -13.09 -9.72
C ALA A 85 -0.55 -13.83 -8.45
N PRO A 86 -1.23 -14.98 -8.51
CA PRO A 86 -1.54 -15.74 -7.31
C PRO A 86 -0.28 -16.08 -6.51
N GLY A 87 -0.34 -15.90 -5.18
CA GLY A 87 0.79 -16.12 -4.28
C GLY A 87 1.92 -15.07 -4.38
N ALA A 88 1.71 -13.97 -5.11
CA ALA A 88 2.72 -12.94 -5.28
C ALA A 88 2.90 -12.08 -4.02
N SER A 89 4.12 -11.54 -3.87
CA SER A 89 4.49 -10.52 -2.90
C SER A 89 5.09 -9.33 -3.65
N VAL A 90 4.37 -8.23 -3.71
CA VAL A 90 4.83 -6.98 -4.33
C VAL A 90 5.41 -6.10 -3.24
N ALA A 91 6.71 -5.81 -3.33
CA ALA A 91 7.39 -4.96 -2.36
C ALA A 91 6.80 -3.55 -2.37
N LYS A 92 6.54 -3.04 -1.17
CA LYS A 92 6.02 -1.72 -0.87
C LYS A 92 6.70 -1.26 0.43
N ASP A 93 6.68 0.03 0.74
CA ASP A 93 7.29 0.54 1.97
C ASP A 93 6.95 2.00 2.22
N PRO A 94 5.66 2.36 2.42
CA PRO A 94 5.29 3.74 2.68
C PRO A 94 5.77 4.18 4.06
N TYR A 95 6.86 4.94 4.09
CA TYR A 95 7.27 5.74 5.24
C TYR A 95 6.58 7.09 5.22
N VAL A 96 6.28 7.63 6.40
CA VAL A 96 5.81 9.01 6.53
C VAL A 96 6.81 9.79 7.39
N GLY A 97 7.18 10.98 6.94
CA GLY A 97 8.14 11.82 7.63
C GLY A 97 7.71 13.27 7.68
N ILE A 98 8.38 14.08 8.49
CA ILE A 98 8.22 15.53 8.57
C ILE A 98 9.58 16.20 8.49
N GLY A 99 9.63 17.36 7.83
CA GLY A 99 10.86 18.12 7.69
C GLY A 99 11.37 18.66 9.01
N LYS A 100 12.68 18.88 9.09
CA LYS A 100 13.40 19.39 10.27
C LYS A 100 12.86 20.69 10.89
N ASP A 101 12.15 21.50 10.09
CA ASP A 101 11.58 22.79 10.50
C ASP A 101 10.09 22.67 10.87
N SER A 102 9.56 21.44 10.94
CA SER A 102 8.14 21.19 11.28
C SER A 102 7.88 21.24 12.77
N GLU A 103 6.63 21.53 13.12
CA GLU A 103 6.09 21.20 14.44
C GLU A 103 6.06 19.68 14.67
N SER A 104 6.05 19.26 15.93
CA SER A 104 5.73 17.87 16.29
C SER A 104 4.36 17.48 15.73
N ALA A 105 4.24 16.27 15.18
CA ALA A 105 3.02 15.83 14.53
C ALA A 105 2.67 14.37 14.85
N TYR A 106 1.42 14.02 14.57
CA TYR A 106 0.89 12.67 14.61
C TYR A 106 0.56 12.22 13.19
N VAL A 107 0.75 10.93 12.93
CA VAL A 107 0.68 10.37 11.59
C VAL A 107 -0.42 9.33 11.51
N TYR A 108 -1.25 9.48 10.49
CA TYR A 108 -2.22 8.48 10.05
C TYR A 108 -2.01 8.18 8.58
N VAL A 109 -2.28 6.93 8.19
CA VAL A 109 -2.21 6.48 6.80
C VAL A 109 -3.49 5.75 6.44
N TYR A 110 -4.10 6.17 5.34
CA TYR A 110 -5.23 5.45 4.75
C TYR A 110 -4.74 4.65 3.54
N VAL A 111 -5.02 3.35 3.54
CA VAL A 111 -4.74 2.44 2.42
C VAL A 111 -6.04 2.11 1.71
N LYS A 112 -6.19 2.60 0.47
CA LYS A 112 -7.27 2.22 -0.43
C LYS A 112 -6.77 1.14 -1.38
N ASN A 113 -7.11 -0.10 -1.09
CA ASN A 113 -6.78 -1.23 -1.94
C ASN A 113 -7.96 -1.55 -2.84
N ASN A 114 -7.80 -1.28 -4.13
CA ASN A 114 -8.82 -1.56 -5.12
C ASN A 114 -8.60 -2.93 -5.80
N LEU A 115 -7.54 -3.67 -5.43
CA LEU A 115 -7.27 -5.00 -5.99
C LEU A 115 -8.38 -6.01 -5.64
N PRO A 116 -8.52 -7.08 -6.43
CA PRO A 116 -9.48 -8.16 -6.15
C PRO A 116 -9.30 -8.82 -4.79
N GLU A 117 -10.34 -9.57 -4.39
CA GLU A 117 -10.30 -10.41 -3.20
C GLU A 117 -9.09 -11.35 -3.21
N GLY A 118 -8.46 -11.49 -2.04
CA GLY A 118 -7.23 -12.24 -1.86
C GLY A 118 -5.97 -11.37 -1.84
N ALA A 119 -6.04 -10.08 -2.14
CA ALA A 119 -4.95 -9.12 -1.93
C ALA A 119 -4.99 -8.52 -0.50
N TYR A 120 -3.87 -8.55 0.22
CA TYR A 120 -3.78 -8.08 1.61
C TYR A 120 -2.38 -7.57 1.95
N PHE A 121 -2.22 -6.98 3.12
CA PHE A 121 -0.92 -6.66 3.73
C PHE A 121 -0.96 -6.88 5.24
N THR A 122 0.22 -6.94 5.85
CA THR A 122 0.40 -6.97 7.30
C THR A 122 1.15 -5.70 7.70
N ILE A 123 0.69 -5.06 8.76
CA ILE A 123 1.31 -3.83 9.26
C ILE A 123 2.57 -4.12 10.08
N GLU A 124 3.54 -3.22 10.03
CA GLU A 124 4.78 -3.32 10.79
C GLU A 124 4.62 -2.79 12.23
N GLN A 125 5.56 -3.15 13.10
CA GLN A 125 5.60 -2.63 14.47
C GLN A 125 5.61 -1.09 14.49
N GLY A 126 4.85 -0.50 15.42
CA GLY A 126 4.70 0.94 15.54
C GLY A 126 3.50 1.49 14.78
N TRP A 127 2.72 0.62 14.15
CA TRP A 127 1.44 0.94 13.53
C TRP A 127 0.33 0.15 14.18
N GLU A 128 -0.84 0.78 14.28
CA GLU A 128 -2.05 0.18 14.82
C GLU A 128 -3.22 0.49 13.90
N ALA A 129 -4.18 -0.43 13.81
CA ALA A 129 -5.41 -0.21 13.07
C ALA A 129 -6.34 0.75 13.83
N VAL A 130 -6.91 1.72 13.11
CA VAL A 130 -7.94 2.64 13.61
C VAL A 130 -9.31 2.14 13.13
N GLU A 131 -9.56 2.23 11.82
CA GLU A 131 -10.71 1.63 11.13
C GLU A 131 -10.19 0.86 9.92
N ALA A 132 -9.97 -0.44 10.09
CA ALA A 132 -9.41 -1.29 9.04
C ALA A 132 -10.28 -2.51 8.72
N THR A 133 -10.18 -2.99 7.49
CA THR A 133 -10.85 -4.20 7.03
C THR A 133 -9.87 -5.36 7.12
N LEU A 134 -10.16 -6.34 7.98
CA LEU A 134 -9.39 -7.58 8.08
C LEU A 134 -9.81 -8.57 6.98
N VAL A 135 -8.86 -9.40 6.57
CA VAL A 135 -9.16 -10.64 5.86
C VAL A 135 -9.97 -11.55 6.78
N SER A 136 -11.06 -12.13 6.27
CA SER A 136 -11.93 -13.01 7.06
C SER A 136 -11.13 -14.15 7.71
N GLY A 137 -11.23 -14.28 9.03
CA GLY A 137 -10.52 -15.29 9.81
C GLY A 137 -9.05 -14.98 10.11
N SER A 138 -8.54 -13.82 9.68
CA SER A 138 -7.19 -13.35 10.02
C SER A 138 -7.21 -12.41 11.23
N GLN A 139 -6.07 -12.33 11.92
CA GLN A 139 -5.86 -11.41 13.06
C GLN A 139 -4.99 -10.20 12.70
N ASP A 140 -4.20 -10.28 11.62
CA ASP A 140 -3.15 -9.31 11.29
C ASP A 140 -3.02 -9.03 9.79
N GLN A 141 -3.92 -9.57 8.96
CA GLN A 141 -3.95 -9.31 7.52
C GLN A 141 -5.10 -8.38 7.19
N TYR A 142 -4.77 -7.26 6.54
CA TYR A 142 -5.69 -6.20 6.20
C TYR A 142 -5.84 -6.08 4.69
N THR A 143 -7.06 -5.81 4.24
CA THR A 143 -7.32 -5.45 2.85
C THR A 143 -7.23 -3.94 2.65
N GLY A 144 -7.41 -3.11 3.68
CA GLY A 144 -7.29 -1.65 3.61
C GLY A 144 -7.85 -0.96 4.84
N GLY A 145 -7.83 0.37 4.86
CA GLY A 145 -8.39 1.19 5.94
C GLY A 145 -7.43 2.22 6.51
N LEU A 146 -7.79 2.77 7.67
CA LEU A 146 -7.04 3.79 8.40
C LEU A 146 -6.15 3.15 9.48
N PHE A 147 -4.90 3.60 9.54
CA PHE A 147 -3.89 3.16 10.48
C PHE A 147 -3.19 4.36 11.12
N ALA A 148 -2.81 4.25 12.39
CA ALA A 148 -2.12 5.29 13.14
C ALA A 148 -0.71 4.86 13.52
N TYR A 149 0.24 5.79 13.49
CA TYR A 149 1.56 5.56 14.05
C TYR A 149 1.48 5.62 15.58
N ALA A 150 1.51 4.46 16.23
CA ALA A 150 1.15 4.29 17.62
C ALA A 150 1.86 3.08 18.25
N SER A 151 1.96 3.09 19.58
CA SER A 151 2.55 1.97 20.33
C SER A 151 1.51 1.13 21.07
N ASN A 152 0.33 1.70 21.30
CA ASN A 152 -0.84 1.03 21.87
C ASN A 152 -2.07 1.91 21.62
N TYR A 153 -2.55 1.93 20.38
CA TYR A 153 -3.65 2.80 19.98
C TYR A 153 -4.94 2.42 20.71
N GLN A 154 -5.59 3.40 21.35
CA GLN A 154 -6.88 3.23 22.03
C GLN A 154 -7.73 4.51 21.84
N ASN A 155 -8.51 4.59 20.76
CA ASN A 155 -9.38 5.74 20.43
C ASN A 155 -8.64 7.08 20.56
N GLY A 156 -7.54 7.23 19.82
CA GLY A 156 -6.68 8.42 19.83
C GLY A 156 -5.66 8.48 20.96
N ALA A 157 -5.72 7.60 21.97
CA ALA A 157 -4.63 7.45 22.94
C ALA A 157 -3.50 6.56 22.40
N GLY A 158 -2.29 6.71 22.93
CA GLY A 158 -1.14 5.85 22.60
C GLY A 158 -0.48 6.12 21.24
N LEU A 159 -0.88 7.20 20.57
CA LEU A 159 -0.20 7.71 19.37
C LEU A 159 1.24 8.08 19.68
N THR A 160 2.13 7.83 18.72
CA THR A 160 3.53 8.19 18.81
C THR A 160 3.74 9.54 18.12
N GLU A 161 4.22 10.52 18.88
CA GLU A 161 4.57 11.84 18.34
C GLU A 161 5.83 11.74 17.47
N LEU A 162 5.73 12.23 16.24
CA LEU A 162 6.85 12.43 15.35
C LEU A 162 7.42 13.83 15.55
N LYS A 163 8.69 13.92 15.90
CA LYS A 163 9.31 15.19 16.34
C LYS A 163 10.70 15.38 15.73
N PRO A 164 10.97 16.50 15.04
CA PRO A 164 12.32 16.88 14.66
C PRO A 164 13.21 17.03 15.90
N THR A 165 14.37 16.39 15.90
CA THR A 165 15.33 16.43 17.03
C THR A 165 16.75 16.64 16.51
N GLY A 166 17.66 17.02 17.42
CA GLY A 166 19.08 17.25 17.10
C GLY A 166 19.48 18.73 17.08
N THR A 167 20.76 19.00 16.81
CA THR A 167 21.31 20.35 16.65
C THR A 167 22.36 20.35 15.53
N PRO A 168 22.05 20.84 14.31
CA PRO A 168 20.73 21.33 13.88
C PRO A 168 19.66 20.22 13.89
N ALA A 169 18.38 20.61 13.93
CA ALA A 169 17.28 19.66 13.84
C ALA A 169 17.36 18.86 12.52
N ALA A 170 17.05 17.56 12.59
CA ALA A 170 16.96 16.67 11.45
C ALA A 170 15.49 16.34 11.15
N ASP A 171 15.24 15.86 9.94
CA ASP A 171 13.94 15.32 9.55
C ASP A 171 13.57 14.14 10.47
N ALA A 172 12.28 13.99 10.76
CA ALA A 172 11.78 12.89 11.56
C ALA A 172 10.94 11.96 10.70
N TRP A 173 11.08 10.64 10.91
CA TRP A 173 10.38 9.62 10.15
C TRP A 173 9.71 8.59 11.06
N THR A 174 8.62 7.97 10.57
CA THR A 174 8.13 6.72 11.15
C THR A 174 9.25 5.69 11.15
N LYS A 175 9.41 4.97 12.26
CA LYS A 175 10.55 4.05 12.43
C LYS A 175 10.53 2.90 11.42
N ASN A 176 9.34 2.39 11.14
CA ASN A 176 9.06 1.37 10.13
C ASN A 176 8.07 1.95 9.10
N PRO A 177 8.04 1.44 7.86
CA PRO A 177 6.97 1.76 6.94
C PRO A 177 5.66 1.16 7.46
N LEU A 178 4.50 1.58 6.96
CA LEU A 178 3.23 0.98 7.40
C LEU A 178 3.21 -0.54 7.16
N PHE A 179 3.63 -0.98 5.98
CA PHE A 179 3.75 -2.38 5.59
C PHE A 179 4.91 -2.55 4.59
N LYS A 180 5.41 -3.78 4.40
CA LYS A 180 6.52 -4.08 3.46
C LYS A 180 6.11 -4.64 2.10
N SER A 181 4.86 -5.10 1.98
CA SER A 181 4.39 -5.68 0.75
C SER A 181 2.88 -5.77 0.69
N ILE A 182 2.35 -5.70 -0.52
CA ILE A 182 1.02 -6.22 -0.84
C ILE A 182 1.20 -7.68 -1.27
N MET A 183 0.52 -8.58 -0.59
CA MET A 183 0.52 -10.01 -0.84
C MET A 183 -0.79 -10.45 -1.47
N THR A 184 -0.76 -11.60 -2.16
CA THR A 184 -1.95 -12.22 -2.74
C THR A 184 -2.05 -13.68 -2.35
N SER A 185 -3.26 -14.19 -2.17
CA SER A 185 -3.48 -15.61 -1.90
C SER A 185 -3.16 -16.48 -3.13
N ASP A 186 -2.96 -17.78 -2.91
CA ASP A 186 -2.77 -18.77 -3.99
C ASP A 186 -4.00 -18.89 -4.91
N THR A 187 -5.16 -18.44 -4.43
CA THR A 187 -6.43 -18.44 -5.18
C THR A 187 -6.78 -17.07 -5.75
N PHE A 188 -5.89 -16.08 -5.64
CA PHE A 188 -6.14 -14.73 -6.13
C PHE A 188 -6.41 -14.75 -7.64
N VAL A 189 -7.48 -14.09 -8.06
CA VAL A 189 -7.83 -13.95 -9.47
C VAL A 189 -7.75 -12.49 -9.83
N ALA A 190 -6.71 -12.12 -10.56
CA ALA A 190 -6.59 -10.79 -11.12
C ALA A 190 -7.74 -10.53 -12.11
N ASN A 191 -8.22 -9.29 -12.15
CA ASN A 191 -9.17 -8.82 -13.15
C ASN A 191 -8.64 -7.53 -13.80
N ASP A 192 -9.21 -7.15 -14.94
CA ASP A 192 -8.76 -5.97 -15.69
C ASP A 192 -9.24 -4.62 -15.13
N THR A 193 -10.06 -4.65 -14.08
CA THR A 193 -10.68 -3.47 -13.46
C THR A 193 -10.04 -3.24 -12.09
N ASN A 194 -9.76 -2.00 -11.70
CA ASN A 194 -9.33 -1.66 -10.33
C ASN A 194 -7.97 -2.25 -9.90
N LYS A 195 -6.89 -1.94 -10.63
CA LYS A 195 -5.55 -2.45 -10.32
C LYS A 195 -4.74 -1.54 -9.37
N THR A 196 -5.38 -0.70 -8.57
CA THR A 196 -4.67 0.32 -7.78
C THR A 196 -4.59 0.01 -6.30
N VAL A 197 -3.40 0.21 -5.72
CA VAL A 197 -3.23 0.40 -4.28
C VAL A 197 -2.80 1.84 -4.07
N GLU A 198 -3.63 2.60 -3.37
CA GLU A 198 -3.43 4.02 -3.14
C GLU A 198 -3.14 4.25 -1.65
N VAL A 199 -2.09 5.01 -1.37
CA VAL A 199 -1.65 5.32 -0.01
C VAL A 199 -1.74 6.82 0.21
N TYR A 200 -2.47 7.22 1.23
CA TYR A 200 -2.67 8.60 1.63
C TYR A 200 -2.13 8.81 3.04
N ALA A 201 -1.55 9.97 3.31
CA ALA A 201 -1.08 10.33 4.64
C ALA A 201 -1.84 11.56 5.17
N TYR A 202 -2.16 11.52 6.45
CA TYR A 202 -2.64 12.66 7.22
C TYR A 202 -1.66 12.93 8.35
N VAL A 203 -1.05 14.10 8.32
CA VAL A 203 -0.01 14.53 9.27
C VAL A 203 -0.49 15.78 9.97
N ALA A 204 -0.72 15.68 11.28
CA ALA A 204 -1.33 16.76 12.04
C ALA A 204 -0.53 17.09 13.30
N ALA A 205 -0.14 18.36 13.43
CA ALA A 205 0.28 18.93 14.70
C ALA A 205 -0.94 19.31 15.53
N LYS A 206 -0.76 19.30 16.86
CA LYS A 206 -1.73 19.93 17.75
C LYS A 206 -1.70 21.45 17.53
N SER A 207 -2.86 22.05 17.39
CA SER A 207 -3.08 23.49 17.33
C SER A 207 -2.63 24.22 18.61
N ASN A 208 -2.61 23.52 19.75
CA ASN A 208 -2.03 23.97 21.01
C ASN A 208 -1.80 22.79 21.98
N ASN A 209 -1.02 23.02 23.04
CA ASN A 209 -0.67 21.97 24.00
C ASN A 209 -1.84 21.44 24.85
N SER A 210 -3.01 22.10 24.83
CA SER A 210 -4.23 21.63 25.51
C SER A 210 -5.12 20.77 24.62
N GLU A 211 -4.87 20.68 23.32
CA GLU A 211 -5.61 19.82 22.41
C GLU A 211 -5.31 18.34 22.73
N SER A 212 -6.37 17.54 22.78
CA SER A 212 -6.25 16.10 23.01
C SER A 212 -5.93 15.39 21.70
N THR A 213 -5.23 14.27 21.78
CA THR A 213 -5.02 13.42 20.60
C THR A 213 -6.32 12.78 20.11
N THR A 214 -7.38 12.76 20.93
CA THR A 214 -8.73 12.32 20.54
C THR A 214 -9.37 13.23 19.49
N ASP A 215 -9.07 14.54 19.51
CA ASP A 215 -9.62 15.47 18.52
C ASP A 215 -8.95 15.26 17.15
N LEU A 216 -7.64 15.00 17.17
CA LEU A 216 -6.87 14.62 15.98
C LEU A 216 -7.34 13.29 15.39
N ASP A 217 -7.67 12.33 16.23
CA ASP A 217 -8.18 11.01 15.84
C ASP A 217 -9.53 11.13 15.12
N ALA A 218 -10.47 11.87 15.70
CA ALA A 218 -11.76 12.15 15.06
C ALA A 218 -11.63 12.89 13.71
N ALA A 219 -10.66 13.81 13.61
CA ALA A 219 -10.35 14.49 12.35
C ALA A 219 -9.76 13.55 11.31
N ALA A 220 -8.88 12.62 11.72
CA ALA A 220 -8.30 11.60 10.84
C ALA A 220 -9.37 10.62 10.34
N ASP A 221 -10.31 10.20 11.20
CA ASP A 221 -11.45 9.36 10.81
C ASP A 221 -12.34 10.06 9.77
N ALA A 222 -12.70 11.32 10.02
CA ALA A 222 -13.51 12.10 9.09
C ALA A 222 -12.82 12.26 7.73
N TRP A 223 -11.52 12.55 7.75
CA TRP A 223 -10.68 12.62 6.55
C TRP A 223 -10.64 11.27 5.80
N ALA A 224 -10.44 10.16 6.50
CA ALA A 224 -10.42 8.83 5.90
C ALA A 224 -11.76 8.49 5.25
N ALA A 225 -12.87 8.86 5.87
CA ALA A 225 -14.21 8.70 5.31
C ALA A 225 -14.38 9.47 3.98
N GLU A 226 -13.83 10.67 3.86
CA GLU A 226 -13.83 11.42 2.59
C GLU A 226 -13.02 10.71 1.50
N ILE A 227 -11.84 10.18 1.84
CA ILE A 227 -11.00 9.43 0.89
C ILE A 227 -11.71 8.17 0.42
N LYS A 228 -12.35 7.43 1.32
CA LYS A 228 -13.13 6.22 1.03
C LYS A 228 -14.26 6.47 0.03
N MET A 229 -14.86 7.67 0.04
CA MET A 229 -15.96 8.04 -0.87
C MET A 229 -15.51 8.55 -2.24
N LYS A 230 -14.24 8.94 -2.40
CA LYS A 230 -13.71 9.36 -3.70
C LYS A 230 -13.59 8.12 -4.60
N GLN A 231 -14.30 8.14 -5.74
CA GLN A 231 -14.24 7.08 -6.75
C GLN A 231 -12.89 7.08 -7.44
#